data_AF-A0A2J8K646-F1
#
_entry.id   AF-A0A2J8K646-F1
#
_cell.length_a   1.000
_cell.length_b   1.000
_cell.length_c   1.000
_cell.angle_alpha   90.00
_cell.angle_beta   90.00
_cell.angle_gamma   90.00
#
_symmetry.space_group_name_H-M   'P 1'
#
loop_
_entity.id
_entity.type
_entity.pdbx_description
1 polymer ?
#
loop_
_entity_poly.entity_id
_entity_poly.type
_entity_poly.pdbx_seq_one_letter_code
_entity_poly.pdbx_strand_id
1 'polypeptide(L)'
;SCIPAQVVAAIDVNTVANEVYKYNFPHTQLLAKTIEGITLEEFDRLSFDMILMSPPCQPFTRDLLIQTIENCGFQYQEFLLSPTSLGIPNSRLRYFLIAKLQSEPLPFQAPGQVLMEFPKIESVHPQKYAMDVENKIQEKNVEPNISFDGSIQCSGKDAILFKLETAEEIHRKNQQDSDLSVKMLKDFLEDDTDVNQYLLPPKSLLRYALLLDIVQPTCRRSVCFT
;
A
#
# COMPACT_ATOMS: atom_id res chain seq x y z
N SER A 1 -8.60 -19.70 -7.37
CA SER A 1 -9.97 -19.86 -6.86
C SER A 1 -10.58 -18.47 -6.76
N CYS A 2 -11.72 -18.20 -7.40
CA CYS A 2 -12.40 -16.91 -7.29
C CYS A 2 -13.40 -16.97 -6.13
N ILE A 3 -13.47 -15.89 -5.34
CA ILE A 3 -14.49 -15.74 -4.30
C ILE A 3 -15.83 -15.42 -5.00
N PRO A 4 -16.94 -16.14 -4.69
CA PRO A 4 -18.24 -15.87 -5.30
C PRO A 4 -18.84 -14.59 -4.70
N ALA A 5 -18.49 -13.45 -5.28
CA ALA A 5 -18.95 -12.13 -4.84
C ALA A 5 -19.33 -11.25 -6.04
N GLN A 6 -20.24 -10.30 -5.81
CA GLN A 6 -20.62 -9.26 -6.77
C GLN A 6 -20.82 -7.92 -6.05
N VAL A 7 -20.51 -6.82 -6.72
CA VAL A 7 -20.73 -5.48 -6.17
C VAL A 7 -22.20 -5.10 -6.36
N VAL A 8 -22.95 -5.04 -5.25
CA VAL A 8 -24.36 -4.62 -5.27
C VAL A 8 -24.53 -3.10 -5.35
N ALA A 9 -23.57 -2.33 -4.81
CA ALA A 9 -23.52 -0.88 -4.94
C ALA A 9 -22.08 -0.37 -4.78
N ALA A 10 -21.74 0.66 -5.56
CA ALA A 10 -20.60 1.54 -5.36
C ALA A 10 -21.10 2.92 -4.93
N ILE A 11 -20.36 3.60 -4.05
CA ILE A 11 -20.75 4.90 -3.49
C ILE A 11 -19.53 5.83 -3.54
N ASP A 12 -19.65 6.98 -4.21
CA ASP A 12 -18.64 8.04 -4.19
C ASP A 12 -19.28 9.38 -4.57
N VAL A 13 -18.82 10.47 -3.98
CA VAL A 13 -19.30 11.84 -4.25
C VAL A 13 -18.60 12.48 -5.45
N ASN A 14 -17.41 12.00 -5.81
CA ASN A 14 -16.59 12.58 -6.85
C ASN A 14 -17.12 12.22 -8.24
N THR A 15 -17.64 13.21 -8.96
CA THR A 15 -18.23 13.00 -10.28
C THR A 15 -17.24 12.49 -11.33
N VAL A 16 -15.99 12.93 -11.29
CA VAL A 16 -14.94 12.47 -12.23
C VAL A 16 -14.60 10.99 -11.98
N ALA A 17 -14.46 10.59 -10.71
CA ALA A 17 -14.26 9.18 -10.35
C ALA A 17 -15.46 8.33 -10.75
N ASN A 18 -16.68 8.84 -10.57
CA ASN A 18 -17.92 8.18 -10.94
C ASN A 18 -18.03 7.92 -12.45
N GLU A 19 -17.62 8.88 -13.29
CA GLU A 19 -17.58 8.73 -14.74
C GLU A 19 -16.62 7.60 -15.15
N VAL A 20 -15.40 7.60 -14.61
CA VAL A 20 -14.40 6.54 -14.85
C VAL A 20 -14.92 5.19 -14.37
N TYR A 21 -15.53 5.13 -13.18
CA TYR A 21 -16.09 3.90 -12.64
C TYR A 21 -17.19 3.35 -13.54
N LYS A 22 -18.15 4.19 -13.96
CA LYS A 22 -19.27 3.77 -14.82
C LYS A 22 -18.86 3.37 -16.22
N TYR A 23 -17.81 4.00 -16.76
CA TYR A 23 -17.23 3.58 -18.04
C TYR A 23 -16.75 2.12 -17.98
N ASN A 24 -16.07 1.74 -16.89
CA ASN A 24 -15.53 0.37 -16.72
C ASN A 24 -16.56 -0.64 -16.18
N PHE A 25 -17.53 -0.17 -15.38
CA PHE A 25 -18.55 -1.00 -14.72
C PHE A 25 -19.97 -0.47 -14.99
N PRO A 26 -20.44 -0.52 -16.26
CA PRO A 26 -21.69 0.13 -16.66
C PRO A 26 -22.92 -0.44 -15.94
N HIS A 27 -22.88 -1.74 -15.62
CA HIS A 27 -23.99 -2.47 -15.02
C HIS A 27 -24.02 -2.44 -13.48
N THR A 28 -22.96 -1.99 -12.82
CA THR A 28 -22.92 -1.89 -11.35
C THR A 28 -23.69 -0.68 -10.86
N GLN A 29 -24.57 -0.82 -9.87
CA GLN A 29 -25.28 0.32 -9.29
C GLN A 29 -24.28 1.31 -8.66
N LEU A 30 -24.33 2.58 -9.07
CA LEU A 30 -23.48 3.65 -8.53
C LEU A 30 -24.37 4.70 -7.86
N LEU A 31 -24.09 4.98 -6.59
CA LEU A 31 -24.76 5.98 -5.78
C LEU A 31 -23.86 7.20 -5.64
N ALA A 32 -24.13 8.24 -6.42
CA ALA A 32 -23.44 9.53 -6.31
C ALA A 32 -23.96 10.33 -5.10
N LYS A 33 -23.65 9.85 -3.89
CA LYS A 33 -24.12 10.39 -2.60
C LYS A 33 -22.99 10.44 -1.58
N THR A 34 -23.12 11.33 -0.59
CA THR A 34 -22.30 11.26 0.62
C THR A 34 -22.65 9.99 1.41
N ILE A 35 -21.67 9.39 2.07
CA ILE A 35 -21.89 8.18 2.88
C ILE A 35 -22.84 8.50 4.05
N GLU A 36 -22.68 9.70 4.63
CA GLU A 36 -23.51 10.23 5.72
C GLU A 36 -24.96 10.51 5.29
N GLY A 37 -25.20 10.65 3.99
CA GLY A 37 -26.53 10.86 3.42
C GLY A 37 -27.30 9.56 3.15
N ILE A 38 -26.69 8.39 3.39
CA ILE A 38 -27.34 7.10 3.20
C ILE A 38 -28.06 6.73 4.49
N THR A 39 -29.37 6.55 4.37
CA THR A 39 -30.24 6.14 5.48
C THR A 39 -30.06 4.66 5.82
N LEU A 40 -30.45 4.25 7.03
CA LEU A 40 -30.39 2.85 7.43
C LEU A 40 -31.26 1.98 6.52
N GLU A 41 -32.45 2.46 6.13
CA GLU A 41 -33.36 1.75 5.25
C GLU A 41 -32.79 1.58 3.83
N GLU A 42 -31.97 2.54 3.37
CA GLU A 42 -31.21 2.40 2.13
C GLU A 42 -30.10 1.35 2.25
N PHE A 43 -29.34 1.35 3.34
CA PHE A 43 -28.31 0.35 3.61
C PHE A 43 -28.89 -1.07 3.72
N ASP A 44 -29.97 -1.26 4.49
CA ASP A 44 -30.60 -2.57 4.68
C ASP A 44 -31.15 -3.13 3.36
N ARG A 45 -31.67 -2.27 2.48
CA ARG A 45 -32.18 -2.68 1.17
C ARG A 45 -31.09 -3.15 0.21
N LEU A 46 -29.84 -2.73 0.41
CA LEU A 46 -28.71 -3.26 -0.37
C LEU A 46 -28.40 -4.72 -0.01
N SER A 47 -28.75 -5.16 1.22
CA SER A 47 -28.59 -6.55 1.67
C SER A 47 -27.19 -7.12 1.37
N PHE A 48 -26.13 -6.37 1.69
CA PHE A 48 -24.75 -6.74 1.43
C PHE A 48 -24.18 -7.64 2.54
N ASP A 49 -23.31 -8.57 2.16
CA ASP A 49 -22.58 -9.44 3.10
C ASP A 49 -21.12 -9.01 3.33
N MET A 50 -20.63 -8.05 2.55
CA MET A 50 -19.24 -7.60 2.57
C MET A 50 -19.16 -6.10 2.29
N ILE A 51 -18.35 -5.39 3.09
CA ILE A 51 -17.99 -3.99 2.87
C ILE A 51 -16.53 -3.94 2.40
N LEU A 52 -16.29 -3.28 1.28
CA LEU A 52 -14.96 -2.86 0.85
C LEU A 52 -14.92 -1.34 0.87
N MET A 53 -14.01 -0.76 1.65
CA MET A 53 -13.93 0.69 1.82
C MET A 53 -12.49 1.17 1.90
N SER A 54 -12.26 2.38 1.41
CA SER A 54 -10.99 3.11 1.51
C SER A 54 -11.24 4.52 2.04
N PRO A 55 -11.68 4.65 3.32
CA PRO A 55 -12.01 5.96 3.88
C PRO A 55 -10.76 6.86 3.94
N PRO A 56 -10.94 8.19 3.87
CA PRO A 56 -9.83 9.11 4.04
C PRO A 56 -9.17 8.93 5.42
N CYS A 57 -7.85 9.06 5.48
CA CYS A 57 -7.09 8.88 6.71
C CYS A 57 -7.37 10.05 7.67
N GLN A 58 -8.26 9.84 8.64
CA GLN A 58 -8.58 10.79 9.70
C GLN A 58 -7.99 10.29 11.03
N PRO A 59 -7.50 11.21 11.88
CA PRO A 59 -7.04 10.84 13.21
C PRO A 59 -8.21 10.24 14.02
N PHE A 60 -7.92 9.25 14.89
CA PHE A 60 -8.88 8.55 15.76
C PHE A 60 -9.85 7.55 15.09
N THR A 61 -9.95 7.52 13.76
CA THR A 61 -10.89 6.62 13.05
C THR A 61 -10.57 5.13 13.26
N ARG A 62 -9.28 4.80 13.40
CA ARG A 62 -8.84 3.40 13.59
C ARG A 62 -9.43 2.78 14.86
N ASP A 63 -9.25 3.43 16.01
CA ASP A 63 -9.62 2.84 17.29
C ASP A 63 -11.14 2.72 17.43
N LEU A 64 -11.88 3.70 16.90
CA LEU A 64 -13.34 3.64 16.86
C LEU A 64 -13.84 2.52 15.94
N LEU A 65 -13.21 2.30 14.79
CA LEU A 65 -13.54 1.20 13.89
C LEU A 65 -13.32 -0.15 14.58
N ILE A 66 -12.15 -0.34 15.20
CA ILE A 66 -11.81 -1.58 15.92
C ILE A 66 -12.82 -1.85 17.03
N GLN A 67 -13.09 -0.85 17.88
CA GLN A 67 -14.08 -0.99 18.96
C GLN A 67 -15.47 -1.36 18.41
N THR A 68 -15.87 -0.79 17.27
CA THR A 68 -17.18 -1.05 16.65
C THR A 68 -17.27 -2.49 16.14
N ILE A 69 -16.27 -2.96 15.38
CA ILE A 69 -16.30 -4.32 14.82
C ILE A 69 -16.19 -5.39 15.91
N GLU A 70 -15.43 -5.13 16.98
CA GLU A 70 -15.35 -6.01 18.16
C GLU A 70 -16.70 -6.11 18.88
N ASN A 71 -17.37 -4.98 19.12
CA ASN A 71 -18.71 -4.94 19.72
C ASN A 71 -19.76 -5.66 18.86
N CYS A 72 -19.58 -5.68 17.53
CA CYS A 72 -20.41 -6.43 16.60
C CYS A 72 -20.03 -7.92 16.48
N GLY A 73 -19.02 -8.40 17.21
CA GLY A 73 -18.62 -9.82 17.24
C GLY A 73 -17.73 -10.27 16.07
N PHE A 74 -17.07 -9.34 15.37
CA PHE A 74 -16.12 -9.69 14.32
C PHE A 74 -14.74 -10.03 14.91
N GLN A 75 -14.09 -11.03 14.32
CA GLN A 75 -12.65 -11.24 14.46
C GLN A 75 -11.93 -10.44 13.37
N TYR A 76 -10.79 -9.83 13.68
CA TYR A 76 -10.07 -9.00 12.73
C TYR A 76 -8.56 -9.23 12.77
N GLN A 77 -7.90 -8.82 11.69
CA GLN A 77 -6.45 -8.72 11.61
C GLN A 77 -6.05 -7.47 10.83
N GLU A 78 -5.03 -6.78 11.33
CA GLU A 78 -4.45 -5.59 10.74
C GLU A 78 -3.15 -5.90 10.00
N PHE A 79 -2.90 -5.17 8.92
CA PHE A 79 -1.71 -5.30 8.11
C PHE A 79 -1.17 -3.96 7.63
N LEU A 80 0.13 -3.90 7.38
CA LEU A 80 0.81 -2.86 6.62
C LEU A 80 1.56 -3.52 5.47
N LEU A 81 0.97 -3.47 4.27
CA LEU A 81 1.45 -4.22 3.11
C LEU A 81 1.81 -3.29 1.96
N SER A 82 2.78 -3.71 1.16
CA SER A 82 3.20 -3.02 -0.06
C SER A 82 3.11 -4.00 -1.24
N PRO A 83 2.79 -3.54 -2.46
CA PRO A 83 2.78 -4.38 -3.67
C PRO A 83 4.10 -5.12 -3.92
N THR A 84 5.22 -4.58 -3.41
CA THR A 84 6.53 -5.24 -3.43
C THR A 84 6.51 -6.64 -2.83
N SER A 85 5.71 -6.90 -1.78
CA SER A 85 5.55 -8.23 -1.17
C SER A 85 4.82 -9.23 -2.08
N LEU A 86 4.19 -8.75 -3.17
CA LEU A 86 3.56 -9.55 -4.22
C LEU A 86 4.37 -9.56 -5.52
N GLY A 87 5.61 -9.10 -5.49
CA GLY A 87 6.49 -9.04 -6.67
C GLY A 87 6.17 -7.89 -7.64
N ILE A 88 5.43 -6.87 -7.20
CA ILE A 88 5.13 -5.68 -8.01
C ILE A 88 6.17 -4.58 -7.71
N PRO A 89 6.88 -4.03 -8.71
CA PRO A 89 7.98 -3.08 -8.54
C PRO A 89 7.51 -1.64 -8.20
N ASN A 90 6.55 -1.48 -7.30
CA ASN A 90 6.04 -0.19 -6.84
C ASN A 90 5.85 -0.18 -5.32
N SER A 91 6.55 0.73 -4.64
CA SER A 91 6.39 0.90 -3.20
C SER A 91 5.09 1.63 -2.90
N ARG A 92 4.16 0.97 -2.20
CA ARG A 92 2.89 1.56 -1.78
C ARG A 92 2.41 0.93 -0.48
N LEU A 93 3.14 1.20 0.60
CA LEU A 93 2.79 0.71 1.94
C LEU A 93 1.41 1.26 2.35
N ARG A 94 0.47 0.38 2.66
CA ARG A 94 -0.90 0.74 3.04
C ARG A 94 -1.38 -0.09 4.21
N TYR A 95 -2.16 0.55 5.06
CA TYR A 95 -2.90 -0.10 6.12
C TYR A 95 -4.07 -0.89 5.52
N PHE A 96 -4.22 -2.14 5.95
CA PHE A 96 -5.38 -2.97 5.66
C PHE A 96 -5.92 -3.54 6.96
N LEU A 97 -7.24 -3.58 7.08
CA LEU A 97 -7.93 -4.34 8.12
C LEU A 97 -8.92 -5.26 7.44
N ILE A 98 -8.84 -6.55 7.75
CA ILE A 98 -9.86 -7.52 7.36
C ILE A 98 -10.58 -7.98 8.62
N ALA A 99 -11.90 -8.06 8.54
CA ALA A 99 -12.77 -8.49 9.63
C ALA A 99 -13.74 -9.55 9.12
N LYS A 100 -14.00 -10.58 9.93
CA LYS A 100 -14.95 -11.65 9.63
C LYS A 100 -15.85 -11.91 10.84
N LEU A 101 -17.15 -11.95 10.61
CA LEU A 101 -18.13 -12.31 11.62
C LEU A 101 -18.05 -13.82 11.88
N GLN A 102 -17.43 -14.20 12.99
CA GLN A 102 -17.28 -15.59 13.43
C GLN A 102 -16.83 -15.64 14.90
N SER A 103 -17.07 -16.77 15.57
CA SER A 103 -16.65 -16.97 16.97
C SER A 103 -15.16 -17.30 17.11
N GLU A 104 -14.62 -18.11 16.20
CA GLU A 104 -13.21 -18.53 16.25
C GLU A 104 -12.28 -17.46 15.66
N PRO A 105 -11.08 -17.23 16.23
CA PRO A 105 -10.06 -16.34 15.66
C PRO A 105 -9.68 -16.69 14.21
N LEU A 106 -9.14 -15.72 13.47
CA LEU A 106 -8.54 -16.01 12.17
C LEU A 106 -7.31 -16.92 12.33
N PRO A 107 -7.05 -17.88 11.42
CA PRO A 107 -5.91 -18.80 11.57
C PRO A 107 -4.53 -18.13 11.67
N PHE A 108 -4.43 -16.91 11.19
CA PHE A 108 -3.22 -16.07 11.18
C PHE A 108 -3.35 -14.86 12.10
N GLN A 109 -4.30 -14.87 13.03
CA GLN A 109 -4.53 -13.75 13.94
C GLN A 109 -3.33 -13.58 14.88
N ALA A 110 -2.84 -12.34 14.94
CA ALA A 110 -1.79 -11.86 15.80
C ALA A 110 -2.33 -10.68 16.62
N PRO A 111 -2.98 -10.96 17.78
CA PRO A 111 -3.68 -9.94 18.56
C PRO A 111 -2.78 -8.75 18.94
N GLY A 112 -3.27 -7.53 18.71
CA GLY A 112 -2.54 -6.29 19.00
C GLY A 112 -1.33 -6.01 18.08
N GLN A 113 -1.11 -6.84 17.06
CA GLN A 113 -0.01 -6.67 16.10
C GLN A 113 -0.52 -6.30 14.72
N VAL A 114 0.19 -5.38 14.07
CA VAL A 114 0.00 -5.07 12.65
C VAL A 114 1.01 -5.90 11.86
N LEU A 115 0.51 -6.82 11.05
CA LEU A 115 1.36 -7.73 10.27
C LEU A 115 1.96 -7.01 9.06
N MET A 116 3.28 -7.13 8.88
CA MET A 116 4.02 -6.51 7.77
C MET A 116 4.17 -7.43 6.54
N GLU A 117 3.68 -8.66 6.65
CA GLU A 117 3.76 -9.69 5.60
C GLU A 117 2.40 -10.37 5.41
N PHE A 118 2.19 -10.96 4.23
CA PHE A 118 1.03 -11.80 3.98
C PHE A 118 1.11 -13.09 4.83
N PRO A 119 -0.02 -13.59 5.35
CA PRO A 119 -0.03 -14.86 6.06
C PRO A 119 0.48 -16.01 5.19
N LYS A 120 1.44 -16.78 5.70
CA LYS A 120 1.86 -18.03 5.09
C LYS A 120 0.83 -19.08 5.47
N ILE A 121 0.04 -19.54 4.50
CA ILE A 121 -0.83 -20.69 4.72
C ILE A 121 0.09 -21.91 4.79
N GLU A 122 0.34 -22.43 5.99
CA GLU A 122 0.94 -23.75 6.13
C GLU A 122 -0.01 -24.75 5.46
N SER A 123 0.40 -25.30 4.32
CA SER A 123 -0.26 -26.47 3.76
C SER A 123 -0.15 -27.57 4.80
N VAL A 124 -1.29 -28.03 5.34
CA VAL A 124 -1.35 -29.17 6.26
C VAL A 124 -0.86 -30.41 5.53
N HIS A 125 0.45 -30.67 5.60
CA HIS A 125 1.10 -31.95 5.39
C HIS A 125 2.15 -32.10 6.50
N PRO A 126 1.88 -32.90 7.55
CA PRO A 126 2.87 -33.12 8.59
C PRO A 126 3.92 -34.10 8.06
N GLN A 127 5.06 -33.59 7.61
CA GLN A 127 6.27 -34.41 7.48
C GLN A 127 7.34 -33.88 8.44
N LYS A 128 7.38 -34.55 9.59
CA LYS A 128 8.49 -34.58 10.53
C LYS A 128 9.78 -34.89 9.76
N TYR A 129 10.76 -33.99 9.82
CA TYR A 129 12.16 -34.35 10.05
C TYR A 129 12.85 -33.14 10.68
N ALA A 130 13.17 -33.27 11.97
CA ALA A 130 14.14 -32.42 12.64
C ALA A 130 15.53 -32.72 12.08
N MET A 131 16.38 -31.71 11.99
CA MET A 131 17.73 -31.75 12.55
C MET A 131 18.30 -30.34 12.64
N ASP A 132 18.80 -30.06 13.83
CA ASP A 132 19.36 -28.81 14.34
C ASP A 132 20.61 -28.35 13.58
N VAL A 133 20.75 -27.04 13.37
CA VAL A 133 22.04 -26.34 13.56
C VAL A 133 21.74 -24.93 14.08
N GLU A 134 21.94 -24.75 15.40
CA GLU A 134 22.06 -23.44 16.03
C GLU A 134 23.27 -22.69 15.44
N ASN A 135 23.06 -21.43 15.04
CA ASN A 135 24.15 -20.45 15.00
C ASN A 135 23.67 -19.15 15.63
N LYS A 136 24.14 -18.92 16.87
CA LYS A 136 24.05 -17.66 17.60
C LYS A 136 24.80 -16.58 16.83
N ILE A 137 24.09 -15.53 16.42
CA ILE A 137 24.71 -14.22 16.21
C ILE A 137 23.95 -13.24 17.10
N GLN A 138 24.66 -12.75 18.11
CA GLN A 138 24.23 -11.67 18.99
C GLN A 138 24.27 -10.36 18.20
N GLU A 139 23.11 -9.79 17.86
CA GLU A 139 23.05 -8.40 17.41
C GLU A 139 22.94 -7.50 18.65
N LYS A 140 24.01 -6.72 18.84
CA LYS A 140 24.07 -5.63 19.83
C LYS A 140 23.19 -4.49 19.33
N ASN A 141 22.20 -4.13 20.14
CA ASN A 141 21.49 -2.85 20.04
C ASN A 141 22.50 -1.70 20.15
N VAL A 142 22.60 -0.88 19.10
CA VAL A 142 23.20 0.44 19.13
C VAL A 142 22.18 1.40 18.53
N GLU A 143 21.49 2.13 19.39
CA GLU A 143 20.78 3.35 18.98
C GLU A 143 21.79 4.41 18.53
N PRO A 144 21.54 5.12 17.43
CA PRO A 144 22.10 6.45 17.24
C PRO A 144 20.96 7.47 17.35
N ASN A 145 20.86 8.09 18.53
CA ASN A 145 20.35 9.46 18.65
C ASN A 145 21.29 10.38 17.86
N ILE A 146 20.85 10.86 16.70
CA ILE A 146 21.55 11.91 15.99
C ILE A 146 20.54 12.91 15.45
N SER A 147 20.34 13.95 16.25
CA SER A 147 19.89 15.27 15.78
C SER A 147 20.99 15.86 14.89
N PHE A 148 20.68 16.17 13.63
CA PHE A 148 21.44 17.19 12.90
C PHE A 148 20.52 18.16 12.18
N ASP A 149 20.47 19.33 12.79
CA ASP A 149 20.14 20.62 12.20
C ASP A 149 21.13 20.91 11.05
N GLY A 150 20.57 21.35 9.93
CA GLY A 150 21.31 21.66 8.71
C GLY A 150 20.53 22.63 7.84
N SER A 151 19.90 23.64 8.46
CA SER A 151 19.34 24.76 7.73
C SER A 151 20.45 25.72 7.29
N ILE A 152 20.91 25.60 6.04
CA ILE A 152 21.68 26.68 5.40
C ILE A 152 20.69 27.51 4.58
N GLN A 153 20.33 28.68 5.12
CA GLN A 153 19.65 29.72 4.36
C GLN A 153 20.65 30.36 3.37
N CYS A 154 20.36 30.29 2.07
CA CYS A 154 20.96 31.17 1.08
C CYS A 154 19.87 31.97 0.36
N SER A 155 20.14 33.26 0.21
CA SER A 155 19.23 34.29 -0.26
C SER A 155 18.94 34.21 -1.77
N GLY A 156 17.65 34.23 -2.10
CA GLY A 156 17.07 34.98 -3.23
C GLY A 156 17.60 34.78 -4.65
N LYS A 157 17.12 33.72 -5.31
CA LYS A 157 16.70 33.54 -6.74
C LYS A 157 17.26 32.23 -7.30
N ASP A 158 16.35 31.30 -7.62
CA ASP A 158 16.60 29.93 -8.11
C ASP A 158 17.47 29.07 -7.19
N ALA A 159 17.01 28.84 -5.96
CA ALA A 159 17.62 27.86 -5.07
C ALA A 159 17.50 26.45 -5.69
N ILE A 160 18.63 25.91 -6.17
CA ILE A 160 18.75 24.49 -6.54
C ILE A 160 18.56 23.69 -5.26
N LEU A 161 17.48 22.91 -5.21
CA LEU A 161 17.18 22.08 -4.05
C LEU A 161 18.05 20.81 -4.15
N PHE A 162 18.90 20.60 -3.13
CA PHE A 162 19.92 19.56 -3.12
C PHE A 162 19.60 18.51 -2.05
N LYS A 163 19.59 17.24 -2.44
CA LYS A 163 19.65 16.11 -1.50
C LYS A 163 20.76 15.18 -1.98
N LEU A 164 21.85 15.11 -1.23
CA LEU A 164 22.89 14.12 -1.50
C LEU A 164 22.35 12.74 -1.12
N GLU A 165 22.38 11.80 -2.06
CA GLU A 165 22.01 10.42 -1.79
C GLU A 165 23.05 9.77 -0.88
N THR A 166 22.60 9.16 0.22
CA THR A 166 23.53 8.54 1.18
C THR A 166 24.00 7.17 0.68
N ALA A 167 25.15 6.70 1.16
CA ALA A 167 25.64 5.35 0.85
C ALA A 167 24.64 4.26 1.25
N GLU A 168 23.88 4.49 2.32
CA GLU A 168 22.80 3.62 2.79
C GLU A 168 21.62 3.60 1.80
N GLU A 169 21.21 4.76 1.27
CA GLU A 169 20.16 4.87 0.26
C GLU A 169 20.55 4.14 -1.03
N ILE A 170 21.80 4.31 -1.50
CA ILE A 170 22.34 3.61 -2.67
C ILE A 170 22.34 2.09 -2.45
N HIS A 171 22.85 1.63 -1.30
CA HIS A 171 22.89 0.22 -0.96
C HIS A 171 21.48 -0.39 -0.93
N ARG A 172 20.52 0.31 -0.31
CA ARG A 172 19.12 -0.12 -0.23
C ARG A 172 18.49 -0.23 -1.63
N LYS A 173 18.71 0.75 -2.51
CA LYS A 173 18.21 0.72 -3.90
C LYS A 173 18.78 -0.46 -4.69
N ASN A 174 20.09 -0.70 -4.56
CA ASN A 174 20.76 -1.84 -5.21
C ASN A 174 20.21 -3.19 -4.71
N GLN A 175 19.95 -3.31 -3.41
CA GLN A 175 19.35 -4.50 -2.83
C GLN A 175 17.94 -4.75 -3.39
N GLN A 176 17.12 -3.71 -3.49
CA GLN A 176 15.78 -3.81 -4.07
C GLN A 176 15.81 -4.21 -5.55
N ASP A 177 16.70 -3.63 -6.35
CA ASP A 177 16.85 -3.97 -7.76
C ASP A 177 17.43 -5.39 -7.98
N SER A 178 18.07 -5.96 -6.97
CA SER A 178 18.62 -7.33 -6.99
C SER A 178 17.59 -8.40 -6.59
N ASP A 179 16.41 -8.02 -6.09
CA ASP A 179 15.37 -8.97 -5.69
C ASP A 179 14.67 -9.58 -6.92
N LEU A 180 15.03 -10.82 -7.25
CA LEU A 180 14.49 -11.54 -8.41
C LEU A 180 13.03 -11.97 -8.24
N SER A 181 12.47 -11.93 -7.03
CA SER A 181 11.05 -12.21 -6.80
C SER A 181 10.15 -11.08 -7.30
N VAL A 182 10.70 -9.88 -7.49
CA VAL A 182 9.99 -8.70 -7.99
C VAL A 182 10.16 -8.58 -9.50
N LYS A 183 9.08 -8.30 -10.23
CA LYS A 183 9.10 -8.09 -11.69
C LYS A 183 9.87 -6.83 -12.08
N MET A 184 10.25 -6.73 -13.35
CA MET A 184 10.89 -5.52 -13.87
C MET A 184 9.83 -4.49 -14.26
N LEU A 185 10.17 -3.20 -14.20
CA LEU A 185 9.26 -2.11 -14.60
C LEU A 185 8.80 -2.24 -16.05
N LYS A 186 9.66 -2.71 -16.96
CA LYS A 186 9.32 -2.93 -18.38
C LYS A 186 8.11 -3.84 -18.58
N ASP A 187 7.82 -4.73 -17.63
CA ASP A 187 6.68 -5.66 -17.73
C ASP A 187 5.32 -4.93 -17.52
N PHE A 188 5.36 -3.63 -17.19
CA PHE A 188 4.20 -2.76 -16.93
C PHE A 188 4.19 -1.49 -17.80
N LEU A 189 5.11 -1.35 -18.76
CA LEU A 189 5.15 -0.21 -19.69
C LEU A 189 4.30 -0.53 -20.92
N GLU A 190 3.49 0.44 -21.38
CA GLU A 190 2.67 0.30 -22.59
C GLU A 190 3.48 0.61 -23.85
N ASP A 191 3.42 -0.28 -24.85
CA ASP A 191 4.20 -0.18 -26.09
C ASP A 191 3.79 1.01 -26.99
N ASP A 192 2.53 1.47 -26.87
CA ASP A 192 1.94 2.53 -27.70
C ASP A 192 2.00 3.93 -27.07
N THR A 193 2.78 4.09 -25.99
CA THR A 193 2.95 5.38 -25.31
C THR A 193 3.72 6.39 -26.18
N ASP A 194 3.13 7.56 -26.45
CA ASP A 194 3.89 8.70 -27.02
C ASP A 194 4.82 9.29 -25.96
N VAL A 195 6.08 8.86 -25.99
CA VAL A 195 7.14 9.30 -25.05
C VAL A 195 7.24 10.83 -24.97
N ASN A 196 7.04 11.55 -26.09
CA ASN A 196 7.22 13.00 -26.13
C ASN A 196 6.22 13.73 -25.24
N GLN A 197 5.02 13.17 -25.06
CA GLN A 197 3.98 13.74 -24.21
C GLN A 197 4.37 13.72 -22.72
N TYR A 198 5.22 12.77 -22.31
CA TYR A 198 5.55 12.52 -20.91
C TYR A 198 6.99 12.93 -20.52
N LEU A 199 7.78 13.48 -21.47
CA LEU A 199 9.10 14.02 -21.16
C LEU A 199 9.01 15.17 -20.14
N LEU A 200 9.88 15.13 -19.12
CA LEU A 200 9.94 16.20 -18.14
C LEU A 200 10.38 17.52 -18.81
N PRO A 201 9.69 18.65 -18.55
CA PRO A 201 10.11 19.95 -19.07
C PRO A 201 11.53 20.32 -18.62
N PRO A 202 12.36 20.99 -19.47
CA PRO A 202 13.73 21.34 -19.12
C PRO A 202 13.88 22.15 -17.83
N LYS A 203 12.91 23.02 -17.52
CA LYS A 203 12.88 23.80 -16.27
C LYS A 203 12.73 22.91 -15.03
N SER A 204 11.92 21.84 -15.11
CA SER A 204 11.74 20.89 -14.02
C SER A 204 13.00 20.05 -13.82
N LEU A 205 13.63 19.60 -14.90
CA LEU A 205 14.92 18.89 -14.82
C LEU A 205 15.99 19.76 -14.15
N LEU A 206 16.16 21.01 -14.57
CA LEU A 206 17.16 21.90 -13.96
C LEU A 206 16.91 22.13 -12.47
N ARG A 207 15.65 22.28 -12.07
CA ARG A 207 15.29 22.59 -10.67
C ARG A 207 15.38 21.38 -9.74
N TYR A 208 15.04 20.19 -10.24
CA TYR A 208 14.83 19.00 -9.41
C TYR A 208 15.79 17.84 -9.73
N ALA A 209 16.74 17.96 -10.67
CA ALA A 209 17.60 16.87 -11.13
C ALA A 209 18.22 16.03 -9.99
N LEU A 210 18.65 16.69 -8.92
CA LEU A 210 19.34 16.05 -7.78
C LEU A 210 18.38 15.46 -6.74
N LEU A 211 17.07 15.46 -7.02
CA LEU A 211 16.00 14.97 -6.14
C LEU A 211 15.14 13.91 -6.82
N LEU A 212 15.29 13.73 -8.13
CA LEU A 212 14.54 12.72 -8.86
C LEU A 212 15.03 11.32 -8.47
N ASP A 213 14.11 10.44 -8.12
CA ASP A 213 14.40 9.00 -8.07
C ASP A 213 14.25 8.43 -9.47
N ILE A 214 15.34 8.42 -10.23
CA ILE A 214 15.35 7.93 -11.61
C ILE A 214 15.50 6.40 -11.61
N VAL A 215 14.66 5.74 -12.40
CA VAL A 215 14.64 4.29 -12.59
C VAL A 215 14.71 3.95 -14.08
N GLN A 216 15.20 2.76 -14.40
CA GLN A 216 15.29 2.24 -15.76
C GLN A 216 14.25 1.12 -15.98
N PRO A 217 13.88 0.78 -17.22
CA PRO A 217 12.93 -0.31 -17.48
C PRO A 217 13.32 -1.66 -16.86
N THR A 218 14.61 -1.91 -16.63
CA THR A 218 15.14 -3.12 -15.98
C THR A 218 15.15 -3.06 -14.46
N CYS A 219 14.88 -1.90 -13.85
CA CYS A 219 14.77 -1.78 -12.39
C CYS A 219 13.55 -2.57 -11.88
N ARG A 220 13.62 -2.97 -10.61
CA ARG A 220 12.60 -3.75 -9.90
C ARG A 220 12.00 -2.95 -8.73
N ARG A 221 12.09 -1.63 -8.80
CA ARG A 221 11.58 -0.70 -7.80
C ARG A 221 11.06 0.58 -8.44
N SER A 222 10.14 1.22 -7.75
CA SER A 222 9.81 2.63 -7.92
C SER A 222 9.26 3.18 -6.60
N VAL A 223 9.32 4.50 -6.43
CA VAL A 223 8.63 5.19 -5.32
C VAL A 223 7.11 5.13 -5.48
N CYS A 224 6.40 5.47 -4.40
CA CYS A 224 4.95 5.65 -4.41
C CYS A 224 4.56 6.84 -5.30
N PHE A 225 3.57 6.66 -6.15
CA PHE A 225 2.90 7.77 -6.84
C PHE A 225 1.85 8.40 -5.91
N THR A 226 1.86 9.74 -5.83
CA THR A 226 0.98 10.56 -4.98
C THR A 226 0.01 11.36 -5.81
#